data_AF-A0AAP4RAS7-F1
#
_entry.id   AF-A0AAP4RAS7-F1
#
_cell.length_a   1.000
_cell.length_b   1.000
_cell.length_c   1.000
_cell.angle_alpha   90.00
_cell.angle_beta   90.00
_cell.angle_gamma   90.00
#
_symmetry.space_group_name_H-M   'P 1'
#
loop_
_entity.id
_entity.type
_entity.pdbx_description
1 polymer ?
#
loop_
_entity_poly.entity_id
_entity_poly.type
_entity_poly.pdbx_seq_one_letter_code
_entity_poly.pdbx_strand_id
1 'polypeptide(L)'
;MDNYRFFYRIDGLDLVPGNKTAGFCFSVLTQALADLIQIQVPAIEIERLMSDVHQRIARVGGSVYEAGQQAQILFVEGTACPRAFISDSLFGGSLGADPETFGRLHRPDRLDWIGPEVEYTPHNCDTPDQAIILVVLVQAWAEYARAKLRQLE
;
A
#
# COMPACT_ATOMS: atom_id res chain seq x y z
N MET A 1 3.08 8.83 24.14
CA MET A 1 3.12 7.40 23.77
C MET A 1 3.19 7.37 22.26
N ASP A 2 4.00 6.50 21.66
CA ASP A 2 4.04 6.34 20.20
C ASP A 2 2.67 5.78 19.79
N ASN A 3 1.77 6.65 19.32
CA ASN A 3 0.36 6.32 19.08
C ASN A 3 0.23 5.22 18.01
N TYR A 4 1.32 4.97 17.27
CA TYR A 4 1.41 4.05 16.16
C TYR A 4 2.58 3.05 16.30
N ARG A 5 2.80 2.49 17.50
CA ARG A 5 3.89 1.52 17.75
C ARG A 5 3.89 0.35 16.74
N PHE A 6 2.71 -0.10 16.31
CA PHE A 6 2.48 -0.94 15.13
C PHE A 6 1.23 -0.41 14.42
N PHE A 7 1.33 -0.01 13.14
CA PHE A 7 0.18 0.53 12.40
C PHE A 7 -0.17 -0.24 11.13
N TYR A 8 0.64 -1.22 10.74
CA TYR A 8 0.36 -2.09 9.61
C TYR A 8 0.83 -3.53 9.86
N ARG A 9 0.28 -4.48 9.11
CA ARG A 9 0.63 -5.91 9.12
C ARG A 9 0.57 -6.48 7.70
N ILE A 10 1.45 -7.42 7.39
CA ILE A 10 1.39 -8.27 6.18
C ILE A 10 1.05 -9.68 6.65
N ASP A 11 -0.07 -10.22 6.17
CA ASP A 11 -0.61 -11.52 6.56
C ASP A 11 -0.55 -12.50 5.38
N GLY A 12 -0.06 -13.71 5.67
CA GLY A 12 -0.14 -14.85 4.74
C GLY A 12 0.52 -14.59 3.39
N LEU A 13 1.85 -14.54 3.35
CA LEU A 13 2.59 -14.48 2.09
C LEU A 13 2.63 -15.85 1.42
N ASP A 14 1.82 -16.04 0.38
CA ASP A 14 1.82 -17.22 -0.48
C ASP A 14 2.47 -16.88 -1.83
N LEU A 15 3.56 -17.59 -2.15
CA LEU A 15 4.27 -17.46 -3.42
C LEU A 15 4.02 -18.66 -4.34
N VAL A 16 3.09 -19.54 -3.99
CA VAL A 16 2.76 -20.72 -4.79
C VAL A 16 1.89 -20.27 -5.99
N PRO A 17 2.33 -20.51 -7.22
CA PRO A 17 1.50 -20.27 -8.41
C PRO A 17 0.29 -21.21 -8.40
N GLY A 18 -0.93 -20.69 -8.53
CA GLY A 18 -2.14 -21.52 -8.58
C GLY A 18 -3.44 -20.74 -8.82
N ASN A 19 -4.56 -21.46 -8.97
CA ASN A 19 -5.91 -20.91 -9.21
C ASN A 19 -6.45 -20.02 -8.06
N LYS A 20 -5.74 -19.98 -6.94
CA LYS A 20 -6.00 -19.07 -5.81
C LYS A 20 -4.74 -18.25 -5.63
N THR A 21 -4.79 -17.04 -6.17
CA THR A 21 -3.96 -15.85 -5.92
C THR A 21 -2.68 -16.10 -5.11
N ALA A 22 -1.52 -16.00 -5.76
CA ALA A 22 -0.29 -15.69 -5.05
C ALA A 22 -0.46 -14.30 -4.41
N GLY A 23 0.10 -14.05 -3.24
CA GLY A 23 0.00 -12.74 -2.60
C GLY A 23 -0.05 -12.77 -1.09
N PHE A 24 -0.57 -11.69 -0.53
CA PHE A 24 -0.71 -11.47 0.91
C PHE A 24 -1.86 -10.50 1.17
N CYS A 25 -2.45 -10.56 2.35
CA CYS A 25 -3.30 -9.48 2.84
C CYS A 25 -2.44 -8.42 3.53
N PHE A 26 -2.82 -7.16 3.37
CA PHE A 26 -2.12 -6.05 3.98
C PHE A 26 -3.12 -5.24 4.81
N SER A 27 -2.91 -5.16 6.11
CA SER A 27 -3.83 -4.48 7.03
C SER A 27 -3.19 -3.23 7.60
N VAL A 28 -3.94 -2.14 7.68
CA VAL A 28 -3.50 -0.86 8.26
C VAL A 28 -4.51 -0.41 9.31
N LEU A 29 -4.05 0.12 10.43
CA LEU A 29 -4.94 0.69 11.44
C LEU A 29 -5.81 1.79 10.84
N THR A 30 -7.12 1.71 11.08
CA THR A 30 -8.09 2.69 10.58
C THR A 30 -7.74 4.11 10.99
N GLN A 31 -7.31 4.30 12.24
CA GLN A 31 -6.88 5.61 12.73
C GLN A 31 -5.67 6.16 11.96
N ALA A 32 -4.69 5.30 11.63
CA ALA A 32 -3.53 5.74 10.87
C ALA A 32 -3.93 6.20 9.45
N LEU A 33 -4.84 5.49 8.79
CA LEU A 33 -5.37 5.93 7.49
C LEU A 33 -6.20 7.20 7.61
N ALA A 34 -6.98 7.35 8.67
CA ALA A 34 -7.78 8.55 8.94
C ALA A 34 -6.90 9.78 9.19
N ASP A 35 -5.71 9.61 9.75
CA ASP A 35 -4.72 10.69 9.88
C ASP A 35 -4.02 10.97 8.54
N LEU A 36 -3.59 9.92 7.83
CA LEU A 36 -2.88 10.05 6.55
C LEU A 36 -3.72 10.68 5.44
N ILE A 37 -5.04 10.45 5.43
CA ILE A 37 -5.96 11.05 4.46
C ILE A 37 -6.12 12.57 4.66
N GLN A 38 -5.74 13.11 5.81
CA GLN A 38 -5.75 14.55 6.06
C GLN A 38 -4.41 15.22 5.66
N ILE A 39 -3.36 14.43 5.43
CA ILE A 39 -2.05 14.94 5.05
C ILE A 39 -1.97 15.09 3.54
N GLN A 40 -2.01 16.33 3.06
CA GLN A 40 -1.74 16.67 1.67
C GLN A 40 -0.25 16.50 1.33
N VAL A 41 0.04 15.93 0.18
CA VAL A 41 1.38 15.57 -0.26
C VAL A 41 1.67 16.20 -1.61
N PRO A 42 2.75 16.98 -1.75
CA PRO A 42 3.13 17.55 -3.04
C PRO A 42 3.63 16.44 -3.99
N ALA A 43 3.37 16.61 -5.29
CA ALA A 43 3.73 15.62 -6.32
C ALA A 43 5.21 15.19 -6.27
N ILE A 44 6.12 16.13 -6.00
CA ILE A 44 7.57 15.86 -5.89
C ILE A 44 7.92 14.85 -4.80
N GLU A 45 7.12 14.78 -3.73
CA GLU A 45 7.34 13.82 -2.65
C GLU A 45 6.88 12.42 -3.06
N ILE A 46 5.77 12.33 -3.79
CA ILE A 46 5.30 11.08 -4.42
C ILE A 46 6.31 10.59 -5.45
N GLU A 47 6.86 11.49 -6.29
CA GLU A 47 7.90 11.15 -7.26
C GLU A 47 9.16 10.60 -6.59
N ARG A 48 9.58 11.16 -5.45
CA ARG A 48 10.72 10.64 -4.68
C ARG A 48 10.44 9.25 -4.11
N LEU A 49 9.25 9.04 -3.54
CA LEU A 49 8.83 7.73 -3.06
C LEU A 49 8.82 6.70 -4.20
N MET A 50 8.23 7.04 -5.34
CA MET A 50 8.21 6.16 -6.50
C MET A 50 9.60 5.92 -7.09
N SER A 51 10.51 6.91 -7.02
CA SER A 51 11.91 6.71 -7.42
C SER A 51 12.60 5.68 -6.53
N ASP A 52 12.40 5.74 -5.21
CA ASP A 52 12.94 4.75 -4.26
C ASP A 52 12.36 3.35 -4.52
N VAL A 53 11.05 3.25 -4.75
CA VAL A 53 10.38 2.00 -5.14
C VAL A 53 11.05 1.37 -6.36
N HIS A 54 11.21 2.13 -7.45
CA HIS A 54 11.81 1.60 -8.68
C HIS A 54 13.29 1.22 -8.48
N GLN A 55 14.03 1.94 -7.64
CA GLN A 55 15.39 1.54 -7.27
C GLN A 55 15.41 0.22 -6.49
N ARG A 56 14.46 0.01 -5.57
CA ARG A 56 14.34 -1.25 -4.82
C ARG A 56 13.98 -2.42 -5.75
N ILE A 57 13.02 -2.22 -6.66
CA ILE A 57 12.66 -3.20 -7.70
C ILE A 57 13.88 -3.54 -8.58
N ALA A 58 14.62 -2.52 -9.03
CA ALA A 58 15.83 -2.73 -9.83
C ALA A 58 16.93 -3.51 -9.09
N ARG A 59 17.05 -3.34 -7.76
CA ARG A 59 17.98 -4.14 -6.94
C ARG A 59 17.57 -5.59 -6.80
N VAL A 60 16.27 -5.91 -6.84
CA VAL A 60 15.81 -7.32 -6.89
C VAL A 60 16.25 -7.96 -8.20
N GLY A 61 16.15 -7.23 -9.32
CA GLY A 61 16.64 -7.66 -10.63
C GLY A 61 15.79 -8.77 -11.26
N GLY A 62 16.31 -9.36 -12.34
CA GLY A 62 15.65 -10.46 -13.06
C GLY A 62 14.26 -10.10 -13.61
N SER A 63 13.36 -11.08 -13.62
CA SER A 63 11.97 -10.91 -14.11
C SER A 63 11.16 -9.93 -13.27
N VAL A 64 11.46 -9.77 -11.98
CA VAL A 64 10.84 -8.77 -11.10
C VAL A 64 11.10 -7.35 -11.60
N TYR A 65 12.33 -7.07 -12.04
CA TYR A 65 12.65 -5.75 -12.61
C TYR A 65 11.88 -5.49 -13.90
N GLU A 66 11.80 -6.48 -14.79
CA GLU A 66 11.08 -6.36 -16.06
C GLU A 66 9.57 -6.16 -15.85
N ALA A 67 8.96 -6.93 -14.95
CA ALA A 67 7.54 -6.83 -14.61
C ALA A 67 7.21 -5.54 -13.83
N GLY A 68 8.12 -5.06 -12.98
CA GLY A 68 7.88 -3.92 -12.10
C GLY A 68 8.06 -2.55 -12.72
N GLN A 69 8.26 -2.43 -14.04
CA GLN A 69 8.47 -1.14 -14.72
C GLN A 69 7.26 -0.19 -14.61
N GLN A 70 6.07 -0.74 -14.38
CA GLN A 70 4.82 0.02 -14.23
C GLN A 70 4.25 -0.02 -12.81
N ALA A 71 5.07 -0.45 -11.83
CA ALA A 71 4.65 -0.53 -10.45
C ALA A 71 4.31 0.87 -9.91
N GLN A 72 3.18 0.98 -9.22
CA GLN A 72 2.71 2.27 -8.70
C GLN A 72 1.91 2.15 -7.42
N ILE A 73 1.94 3.21 -6.63
CA ILE A 73 1.05 3.43 -5.50
C ILE A 73 0.02 4.46 -5.94
N LEU A 74 -1.26 4.09 -5.89
CA LEU A 74 -2.36 5.03 -6.10
C LEU A 74 -2.72 5.64 -4.75
N PHE A 75 -2.71 6.97 -4.67
CA PHE A 75 -3.09 7.70 -3.46
C PHE A 75 -4.53 8.22 -3.54
N VAL A 76 -5.16 8.41 -2.39
CA VAL A 76 -6.43 9.14 -2.31
C VAL A 76 -6.15 10.62 -2.53
N GLU A 77 -6.59 11.17 -3.66
CA GLU A 77 -6.63 12.61 -3.98
C GLU A 77 -5.48 13.47 -3.41
N GLY A 78 -4.22 13.12 -3.74
CA GLY A 78 -3.05 13.90 -3.33
C GLY A 78 -2.69 13.82 -1.84
N THR A 79 -3.26 12.87 -1.11
CA THR A 79 -2.97 12.63 0.31
C THR A 79 -1.90 11.56 0.50
N ALA A 80 -1.43 11.37 1.74
CA ALA A 80 -0.51 10.29 2.09
C ALA A 80 -1.22 8.91 2.21
N CYS A 81 -2.56 8.87 2.12
CA CYS A 81 -3.36 7.66 2.23
C CYS A 81 -3.31 6.84 0.93
N PRO A 82 -2.87 5.57 0.97
CA PRO A 82 -2.84 4.71 -0.21
C PRO A 82 -4.26 4.23 -0.50
N ARG A 83 -4.68 4.36 -1.75
CA ARG A 83 -5.90 3.77 -2.27
C ARG A 83 -5.67 2.34 -2.73
N ALA A 84 -4.57 2.10 -3.44
CA ALA A 84 -4.21 0.79 -3.96
C ALA A 84 -2.71 0.72 -4.28
N PHE A 85 -2.19 -0.49 -4.36
CA PHE A 85 -0.83 -0.80 -4.84
C PHE A 85 -0.97 -1.64 -6.10
N ILE A 86 -0.26 -1.28 -7.17
CA ILE A 86 -0.38 -1.93 -8.48
C ILE A 86 1.00 -2.41 -8.89
N SER A 87 1.17 -3.70 -9.15
CA SER A 87 2.42 -4.24 -9.70
C SER A 87 2.51 -4.04 -11.21
N ASP A 88 1.41 -4.26 -11.93
CA ASP A 88 1.33 -4.09 -13.38
C ASP A 88 -0.06 -3.55 -13.77
N SER A 89 -0.07 -2.41 -14.45
CA SER A 89 -1.31 -1.70 -14.82
C SER A 89 -2.06 -2.32 -16.00
N LEU A 90 -1.39 -3.16 -16.80
CA LEU A 90 -1.91 -3.77 -18.02
C LEU A 90 -2.39 -5.20 -17.78
N PHE A 91 -1.61 -5.98 -17.03
CA PHE A 91 -1.86 -7.42 -16.85
C PHE A 91 -2.40 -7.77 -15.45
N GLY A 92 -2.48 -6.80 -14.54
CA GLY A 92 -3.03 -6.97 -13.21
C GLY A 92 -1.97 -7.23 -12.13
N GLY A 93 -2.44 -7.57 -10.94
CA GLY A 93 -1.63 -7.66 -9.73
C GLY A 93 -1.76 -6.37 -8.95
N SER A 94 -2.63 -6.40 -7.96
CA SER A 94 -2.84 -5.26 -7.08
C SER A 94 -3.21 -5.68 -5.67
N LEU A 95 -3.02 -4.75 -4.74
CA LEU A 95 -3.64 -4.75 -3.43
C LEU A 95 -4.61 -3.57 -3.36
N GLY A 96 -5.86 -3.86 -3.03
CA GLY A 96 -6.91 -2.85 -2.93
C GLY A 96 -7.77 -3.07 -1.69
N ALA A 97 -8.27 -1.97 -1.13
CA ALA A 97 -9.30 -2.00 -0.10
C ALA A 97 -10.66 -1.59 -0.69
N ASP A 98 -11.74 -1.85 0.04
CA ASP A 98 -13.10 -1.44 -0.36
C ASP A 98 -13.16 0.08 -0.59
N PRO A 99 -13.55 0.55 -1.80
CA PRO A 99 -13.68 1.97 -2.11
C PRO A 99 -14.54 2.77 -1.13
N GLU A 100 -15.59 2.18 -0.56
CA GLU A 100 -16.45 2.87 0.41
C GLU A 100 -15.69 3.28 1.67
N THR A 101 -14.64 2.55 2.03
CA THR A 101 -13.80 2.82 3.20
C THR A 101 -13.20 4.23 3.13
N PHE A 102 -12.69 4.64 1.98
CA PHE A 102 -12.03 5.95 1.83
C PHE A 102 -12.99 7.12 2.00
N GLY A 103 -14.25 6.98 1.55
CA GLY A 103 -15.29 7.98 1.81
C GLY A 103 -15.62 8.11 3.31
N ARG A 104 -15.51 7.02 4.07
CA ARG A 104 -15.75 6.99 5.52
C ARG A 104 -14.55 7.53 6.31
N LEU A 105 -13.32 7.37 5.83
CA LEU A 105 -12.11 7.90 6.48
C LEU A 105 -12.10 9.43 6.62
N HIS A 106 -12.85 10.16 5.78
CA HIS A 106 -13.06 11.60 5.94
C HIS A 106 -14.00 11.98 7.11
N ARG A 107 -14.59 11.00 7.82
CA ARG A 107 -15.49 11.19 8.97
C ARG A 107 -14.85 10.66 10.25
N PRO A 108 -13.94 11.42 10.89
CA PRO A 108 -13.20 10.97 12.06
C PRO A 108 -14.10 10.67 13.28
N ASP A 109 -15.33 11.18 13.32
CA ASP A 109 -16.32 10.87 14.36
C ASP A 109 -16.95 9.47 14.22
N ARG A 110 -16.71 8.77 13.11
CA ARG A 110 -17.37 7.49 12.77
C ARG A 110 -16.42 6.41 12.25
N LEU A 111 -15.18 6.40 12.73
CA LEU A 111 -14.20 5.38 12.34
C LEU A 111 -14.59 3.97 12.79
N ASP A 112 -15.46 3.86 13.80
CA ASP A 112 -16.07 2.60 14.26
C ASP A 112 -16.85 1.87 13.16
N TRP A 113 -17.32 2.57 12.12
CA TRP A 113 -18.02 1.99 10.97
C TRP A 113 -17.14 1.22 9.99
N ILE A 114 -15.82 1.37 10.11
CA ILE A 114 -14.83 0.68 9.29
C ILE A 114 -14.28 -0.54 10.03
N GLY A 115 -14.15 -0.44 11.36
CA GLY A 115 -13.46 -1.42 12.19
C GLY A 115 -12.06 -0.94 12.58
N PRO A 116 -11.29 -1.76 13.32
CA PRO A 116 -9.99 -1.36 13.86
C PRO A 116 -8.89 -1.28 12.78
N GLU A 117 -9.05 -2.03 11.70
CA GLU A 117 -8.09 -2.11 10.59
C GLU A 117 -8.81 -2.14 9.25
N VAL A 118 -8.16 -1.58 8.23
CA VAL A 118 -8.55 -1.67 6.83
C VAL A 118 -7.65 -2.71 6.17
N GLU A 119 -8.27 -3.75 5.62
CA GLU A 119 -7.57 -4.79 4.89
C GLU A 119 -7.53 -4.47 3.39
N TYR A 120 -6.35 -4.61 2.81
CA TYR A 120 -6.10 -4.57 1.38
C TYR A 120 -5.88 -6.02 0.92
N THR A 121 -6.72 -6.46 0.00
CA THR A 121 -6.72 -7.84 -0.52
C THR A 121 -6.07 -7.91 -1.89
N PRO A 122 -5.41 -9.04 -2.23
CA PRO A 122 -4.78 -9.21 -3.54
C PRO A 122 -5.82 -9.47 -4.63
N HIS A 123 -5.61 -8.83 -5.79
CA HIS A 123 -6.41 -9.02 -6.99
C HIS A 123 -5.51 -9.30 -8.20
N ASN A 124 -5.80 -10.38 -8.92
CA ASN A 124 -5.05 -10.82 -10.12
C ASN A 124 -3.53 -10.87 -9.88
N CYS A 125 -3.12 -11.24 -8.66
CA CYS A 125 -1.74 -11.48 -8.31
C CYS A 125 -1.48 -12.98 -8.54
N ASP A 126 -1.05 -13.30 -9.75
CA ASP A 126 -0.99 -14.67 -10.27
C ASP A 126 0.45 -15.20 -10.28
N THR A 127 1.44 -14.31 -10.14
CA THR A 127 2.87 -14.66 -10.18
C THR A 127 3.62 -14.25 -8.90
N PRO A 128 4.69 -14.98 -8.55
CA PRO A 128 5.58 -14.58 -7.45
C PRO A 128 6.20 -13.19 -7.67
N ASP A 129 6.48 -12.81 -8.91
CA ASP A 129 7.05 -11.51 -9.24
C ASP A 129 6.11 -10.37 -8.87
N GLN A 130 4.81 -10.51 -9.20
CA GLN A 130 3.78 -9.56 -8.79
C GLN A 130 3.69 -9.44 -7.26
N ALA A 131 3.70 -10.58 -6.56
CA ALA A 131 3.68 -10.59 -5.09
C ALA A 131 4.90 -9.86 -4.49
N ILE A 132 6.10 -10.08 -5.03
CA ILE A 132 7.33 -9.41 -4.60
C ILE A 132 7.25 -7.90 -4.87
N ILE A 133 6.79 -7.48 -6.05
CA ILE A 133 6.60 -6.06 -6.39
C ILE A 133 5.65 -5.39 -5.39
N LEU A 134 4.52 -6.05 -5.08
CA LEU A 134 3.54 -5.55 -4.12
C LEU A 134 4.13 -5.44 -2.71
N VAL A 135 4.97 -6.39 -2.28
CA VAL A 135 5.69 -6.28 -0.99
C VAL A 135 6.60 -5.04 -1.00
N VAL A 136 7.36 -4.81 -2.08
CA VAL A 136 8.25 -3.64 -2.19
C VAL A 136 7.45 -2.33 -2.09
N LEU A 137 6.32 -2.25 -2.81
CA LEU A 137 5.43 -1.08 -2.78
C LEU A 137 4.88 -0.81 -1.38
N VAL A 138 4.36 -1.85 -0.71
CA VAL A 138 3.80 -1.75 0.64
C VAL A 138 4.86 -1.34 1.66
N GLN A 139 6.05 -1.93 1.59
CA GLN A 139 7.15 -1.62 2.52
C GLN A 139 7.65 -0.18 2.34
N ALA A 140 7.89 0.25 1.10
CA ALA A 140 8.31 1.63 0.82
C ALA A 140 7.26 2.64 1.27
N TRP A 141 5.98 2.38 1.00
CA TRP A 141 4.88 3.21 1.51
C TRP A 141 4.84 3.23 3.04
N ALA A 142 5.01 2.08 3.69
CA ALA A 142 4.91 2.01 5.14
C ALA A 142 6.01 2.81 5.84
N GLU A 143 7.24 2.76 5.34
CA GLU A 143 8.35 3.59 5.82
C GLU A 143 8.02 5.09 5.65
N TYR A 144 7.50 5.46 4.49
CA TYR A 144 7.06 6.82 4.19
C TYR A 144 5.91 7.29 5.11
N ALA A 145 4.85 6.51 5.23
CA ALA A 145 3.68 6.80 6.04
C ALA A 145 4.06 6.93 7.52
N ARG A 146 4.98 6.09 8.00
CA ARG A 146 5.50 6.19 9.36
C ARG A 146 6.21 7.52 9.62
N ALA A 147 6.99 8.01 8.66
CA ALA A 147 7.64 9.31 8.75
C ALA A 147 6.61 10.45 8.81
N LYS A 148 5.51 10.36 8.06
CA LYS A 148 4.40 11.32 8.09
C LYS A 148 3.65 11.31 9.42
N LEU A 149 3.28 10.13 9.92
CA LEU A 149 2.54 10.01 11.19
C LEU A 149 3.34 10.54 12.38
N ARG A 150 4.66 10.35 12.39
CA ARG A 150 5.55 10.91 13.44
C ARG A 150 5.62 12.43 13.45
N GLN A 151 5.24 13.11 12.37
CA GLN A 151 5.19 14.58 12.34
C GLN A 151 3.93 15.13 13.02
N LEU A 152 2.94 14.27 13.28
CA LEU A 152 1.71 14.63 14.00
C LEU A 152 1.84 14.47 15.52
N GLU A 153 2.91 13.79 15.99
CA GLU A 153 3.24 13.60 17.41
C GLU A 153 4.03 14.78 17.99
#